data_AF-A0A2N2IK02-F1
#
_entry.id   AF-A0A2N2IK02-F1
#
_cell.length_a   1.000
_cell.length_b   1.000
_cell.length_c   1.000
_cell.angle_alpha   90.00
_cell.angle_beta   90.00
_cell.angle_gamma   90.00
#
_symmetry.space_group_name_H-M   'P 1'
#
loop_
_entity.id
_entity.type
_entity.pdbx_description
1 polymer ?
#
loop_
_entity_poly.entity_id
_entity_poly.type
_entity_poly.pdbx_seq_one_letter_code
_entity_poly.pdbx_strand_id
1 'polypeptide(L)'
;MINHERLIAILPTKVAERLDPYLETLQVLAEVRDPRVLRSLGPAGVRGMLLKRGKQGVPTRVRATHDTYFDWSYPHDNPEMEELYRRAKQGQWDGDTYLPWNTDVDPLNPEVPLIPKGFINFEAAEQLGIKLSEREQREFQYSLTAWMLSQFLHGEQGALFAAAQVTEAVQFFDGKYYGATQVMDEARHVEVFHRYLDTKLNKLYQVNDNLFTIIDALMSDGRWDMKFLGMQIMIEGLALGAFGMLYQHTSEPLLKELLKMVIQDEARHVHYGVLALREHIKTELSEKERHER
;
A
#
# COMPACT_ATOMS: atom_id res chain seq x y z
N MET A 1 -32.24 -1.27 -11.00
CA MET A 1 -30.80 -1.30 -11.37
C MET A 1 -30.67 -0.71 -12.76
N ILE A 2 -30.06 0.46 -12.87
CA ILE A 2 -29.79 1.09 -14.16
C ILE A 2 -28.67 0.27 -14.82
N ASN A 3 -28.90 -0.20 -16.05
CA ASN A 3 -27.94 -1.04 -16.76
C ASN A 3 -26.82 -0.16 -17.33
N HIS A 4 -25.69 -0.11 -16.61
CA HIS A 4 -24.52 0.73 -16.84
C HIS A 4 -23.97 0.64 -18.27
N GLU A 5 -23.87 -0.57 -18.82
CA GLU A 5 -23.36 -0.81 -20.18
C GLU A 5 -24.18 -0.09 -21.25
N ARG A 6 -25.50 0.03 -21.03
CA ARG A 6 -26.39 0.76 -21.96
C ARG A 6 -26.20 2.27 -21.90
N LEU A 7 -25.83 2.84 -20.76
CA LEU A 7 -25.65 4.29 -20.62
C LEU A 7 -24.34 4.77 -21.25
N ILE A 8 -23.26 4.01 -21.07
CA ILE A 8 -21.98 4.29 -21.71
C ILE A 8 -22.07 4.14 -23.23
N ALA A 9 -22.78 3.12 -23.72
CA ALA A 9 -22.94 2.86 -25.16
C ALA A 9 -23.69 3.96 -25.93
N ILE A 10 -24.44 4.83 -25.25
CA ILE A 10 -25.21 5.94 -25.87
C ILE A 10 -24.38 7.24 -25.91
N LEU A 11 -23.29 7.31 -25.15
CA LEU A 11 -22.47 8.52 -25.04
C LEU A 11 -21.38 8.55 -26.12
N PRO A 12 -21.04 9.73 -26.67
CA PRO A 12 -19.87 9.89 -27.54
C PRO A 12 -18.60 9.40 -26.81
N THR A 13 -17.68 8.74 -27.51
CA THR A 13 -16.52 8.05 -26.92
C THR A 13 -15.69 8.94 -25.98
N LYS A 14 -15.45 10.21 -26.36
CA LYS A 14 -14.75 11.19 -25.52
C LYS A 14 -15.50 11.59 -24.23
N VAL A 15 -16.82 11.46 -24.23
CA VAL A 15 -17.68 11.73 -23.07
C VAL A 15 -17.77 10.48 -22.19
N ALA A 16 -17.88 9.30 -22.80
CA ALA A 16 -17.79 8.02 -22.11
C ALA A 16 -16.45 7.88 -21.36
N GLU A 17 -15.32 8.08 -22.02
CA GLU A 17 -13.97 8.05 -21.41
C GLU A 17 -13.79 9.04 -20.26
N ARG A 18 -14.51 10.18 -20.29
CA ARG A 18 -14.48 11.17 -19.20
C ARG A 18 -15.38 10.80 -18.04
N LEU A 19 -16.46 10.05 -18.28
CA LEU A 19 -17.43 9.64 -17.27
C LEU A 19 -17.10 8.28 -16.66
N ASP A 20 -16.29 7.46 -17.33
CA ASP A 20 -15.87 6.13 -16.89
C ASP A 20 -15.32 6.11 -15.46
N PRO A 21 -14.39 7.02 -15.07
CA PRO A 21 -13.89 7.05 -13.69
C PRO A 21 -14.98 7.39 -12.66
N TYR A 22 -15.95 8.22 -13.04
CA TYR A 22 -17.06 8.60 -12.18
C TYR A 22 -18.05 7.45 -12.00
N LEU A 23 -18.26 6.66 -13.06
CA LEU A 23 -19.17 5.51 -13.05
C LEU A 23 -18.56 4.32 -12.30
N GLU A 24 -17.27 4.03 -12.48
CA GLU A 24 -16.54 3.05 -11.67
C GLU A 24 -16.59 3.43 -10.18
N THR A 25 -16.41 4.71 -9.84
CA THR A 25 -16.53 5.20 -8.46
C THR A 25 -17.93 4.95 -7.89
N LEU A 26 -18.98 5.25 -8.68
CA LEU A 26 -20.36 4.99 -8.27
C LEU A 26 -20.64 3.50 -8.10
N GLN A 27 -20.00 2.65 -8.89
CA GLN A 27 -20.14 1.20 -8.80
C GLN A 27 -19.47 0.65 -7.53
N VAL A 28 -18.23 1.05 -7.24
CA VAL A 28 -17.54 0.67 -5.99
C VAL A 28 -18.34 1.15 -4.77
N LEU A 29 -18.85 2.39 -4.79
CA LEU A 29 -19.70 2.91 -3.72
C LEU A 29 -21.04 2.16 -3.62
N ALA A 30 -21.61 1.69 -4.74
CA ALA A 30 -22.86 0.94 -4.75
C ALA A 30 -22.71 -0.52 -4.28
N GLU A 31 -21.50 -1.09 -4.35
CA GLU A 31 -21.19 -2.42 -3.82
C GLU A 31 -21.07 -2.42 -2.28
N VAL A 32 -20.80 -1.26 -1.67
CA VAL A 32 -20.81 -1.08 -0.22
C VAL A 32 -22.24 -1.10 0.31
N ARG A 33 -22.66 -2.26 0.84
CA ARG A 33 -24.03 -2.47 1.36
C ARG A 33 -24.30 -1.83 2.71
N ASP A 34 -23.26 -1.53 3.50
CA ASP A 34 -23.42 -0.90 4.81
C ASP A 34 -23.38 0.65 4.70
N PRO A 35 -24.47 1.36 5.07
CA PRO A 35 -24.53 2.82 5.01
C PRO A 35 -23.46 3.52 5.88
N ARG A 36 -22.96 2.88 6.94
CA ARG A 36 -21.92 3.44 7.82
C ARG A 36 -20.56 3.39 7.13
N VAL A 37 -20.24 2.26 6.50
CA VAL A 37 -19.02 2.09 5.69
C VAL A 37 -19.03 3.07 4.52
N LEU A 38 -20.18 3.25 3.87
CA LEU A 38 -20.33 4.25 2.82
C LEU A 38 -20.09 5.68 3.33
N ARG A 39 -20.56 5.99 4.55
CA ARG A 39 -20.35 7.30 5.16
C ARG A 39 -18.89 7.55 5.54
N SER A 40 -18.15 6.53 5.97
CA SER A 40 -16.73 6.67 6.31
C SER A 40 -15.83 6.74 5.07
N LEU A 41 -16.11 5.94 4.03
CA LEU A 41 -15.29 5.90 2.81
C LEU A 41 -15.68 6.96 1.78
N GLY A 42 -16.92 7.45 1.80
CA GLY A 42 -17.45 8.40 0.81
C GLY A 42 -16.61 9.66 0.62
N PRO A 43 -16.22 10.39 1.68
CA PRO A 43 -15.38 11.59 1.56
C PRO A 43 -14.03 11.30 0.88
N ALA A 44 -13.39 10.18 1.23
CA ALA A 44 -12.13 9.76 0.63
C ALA A 44 -12.32 9.38 -0.84
N GLY A 45 -13.40 8.66 -1.18
CA GLY A 45 -13.75 8.32 -2.57
C GLY A 45 -13.95 9.56 -3.45
N VAL A 46 -14.61 10.60 -2.92
CA VAL A 46 -14.73 11.88 -3.62
C VAL A 46 -13.35 12.54 -3.80
N ARG A 47 -12.51 12.57 -2.76
CA ARG A 47 -11.18 13.18 -2.81
C ARG A 47 -10.24 12.47 -3.79
N GLY A 48 -10.23 11.15 -3.79
CA GLY A 48 -9.34 10.35 -4.63
C GLY A 48 -9.86 10.18 -6.05
N MET A 49 -11.08 9.68 -6.22
CA MET A 49 -11.56 9.29 -7.56
C MET A 49 -12.11 10.46 -8.37
N LEU A 50 -12.87 11.36 -7.72
CA LEU A 50 -13.48 12.52 -8.42
C LEU A 50 -12.53 13.69 -8.49
N LEU A 51 -11.97 14.07 -7.34
CA LEU A 51 -11.10 15.24 -7.22
C LEU A 51 -9.63 14.90 -7.48
N LYS A 52 -9.24 13.63 -7.69
CA LYS A 52 -7.86 13.22 -8.02
C LYS A 52 -6.80 13.90 -7.14
N ARG A 53 -7.06 14.05 -5.85
CA ARG A 53 -6.20 14.81 -4.92
C ARG A 53 -4.79 14.25 -4.81
N GLY A 54 -4.58 12.96 -5.06
CA GLY A 54 -3.24 12.37 -5.15
C GLY A 54 -2.38 12.93 -6.32
N LYS A 55 -3.01 13.60 -7.29
CA LYS A 55 -2.36 14.09 -8.51
C LYS A 55 -2.32 15.62 -8.63
N GLN A 56 -2.86 16.34 -7.65
CA GLN A 56 -2.91 17.81 -7.68
C GLN A 56 -2.96 18.45 -6.28
N GLY A 57 -2.51 19.71 -6.19
CA GLY A 57 -2.53 20.45 -4.92
C GLY A 57 -1.46 19.99 -3.94
N VAL A 58 -0.20 19.94 -4.40
CA VAL A 58 0.95 19.49 -3.62
C VAL A 58 1.36 20.57 -2.60
N PRO A 59 1.54 20.23 -1.30
CA PRO A 59 1.34 18.91 -0.70
C PRO A 59 -0.13 18.62 -0.39
N THR A 60 -0.53 17.34 -0.51
CA THR A 60 -1.87 16.90 -0.11
C THR A 60 -1.98 16.88 1.41
N ARG A 61 -3.01 17.55 1.94
CA ARG A 61 -3.27 17.60 3.38
C ARG A 61 -4.40 16.65 3.76
N VAL A 62 -4.14 15.79 4.74
CA VAL A 62 -5.12 14.90 5.37
C VAL A 62 -5.22 15.27 6.84
N ARG A 63 -6.44 15.40 7.37
CA ARG A 63 -6.64 15.75 8.77
C ARG A 63 -6.68 14.47 9.60
N ALA A 64 -5.72 14.30 10.49
CA ALA A 64 -5.74 13.26 11.50
C ALA A 64 -6.71 13.63 12.64
N THR A 65 -7.49 12.67 13.14
CA THR A 65 -8.42 12.86 14.25
C THR A 65 -8.38 11.68 15.22
N HIS A 66 -7.39 11.57 16.09
CA HIS A 66 -7.34 10.53 17.13
C HIS A 66 -6.83 11.09 18.45
N ASP A 67 -7.14 10.41 19.54
CA ASP A 67 -6.57 10.72 20.85
C ASP A 67 -5.19 10.06 20.97
N THR A 68 -4.21 10.81 21.48
CA THR A 68 -2.91 10.24 21.85
C THR A 68 -3.04 9.58 23.22
N TYR A 69 -2.67 8.30 23.31
CA TYR A 69 -2.77 7.54 24.56
C TYR A 69 -1.46 7.59 25.34
N PHE A 70 -1.44 8.35 26.43
CA PHE A 70 -0.32 8.41 27.39
C PHE A 70 -0.61 7.54 28.59
N ASP A 71 0.31 6.62 28.89
CA ASP A 71 0.36 5.90 30.16
C ASP A 71 1.68 6.20 30.85
N TRP A 72 1.61 6.92 31.98
CA TRP A 72 2.76 7.34 32.78
C TRP A 72 3.23 6.28 33.77
N SER A 73 2.56 5.13 33.83
CA SER A 73 2.95 4.01 34.68
C SER A 73 3.97 3.07 34.01
N TYR A 74 4.18 3.21 32.69
CA TYR A 74 5.11 2.43 31.88
C TYR A 74 4.92 0.91 32.07
N PRO A 75 3.70 0.38 31.88
CA PRO A 75 3.42 -1.01 32.14
C PRO A 75 4.12 -1.92 31.11
N HIS A 76 4.26 -3.18 31.49
CA HIS A 76 4.65 -4.27 30.60
C HIS A 76 3.44 -5.18 30.42
N ASP A 77 2.54 -4.75 29.55
CA ASP A 77 1.16 -5.25 29.39
C ASP A 77 1.00 -6.23 28.23
N ASN A 78 2.01 -6.42 27.39
CA ASN A 78 1.99 -7.39 26.29
C ASN A 78 3.37 -8.02 26.03
N PRO A 79 3.70 -9.13 26.71
CA PRO A 79 4.98 -9.83 26.55
C PRO A 79 5.26 -10.33 25.13
N GLU A 80 4.21 -10.68 24.36
CA GLU A 80 4.38 -11.11 22.95
C GLU A 80 4.85 -9.93 22.07
N MET A 81 4.33 -8.72 22.31
CA MET A 81 4.78 -7.50 21.61
C MET A 81 6.18 -7.06 22.03
N GLU A 82 6.54 -7.22 23.30
CA GLU A 82 7.90 -6.93 23.75
C GLU A 82 8.93 -7.85 23.07
N GLU A 83 8.62 -9.14 22.94
CA GLU A 83 9.47 -10.09 22.23
C GLU A 83 9.60 -9.72 20.75
N LEU A 84 8.49 -9.34 20.11
CA LEU A 84 8.52 -8.81 18.74
C LEU A 84 9.43 -7.58 18.63
N TYR A 85 9.32 -6.64 19.57
CA TYR A 85 10.14 -5.43 19.61
C TYR A 85 11.63 -5.76 19.79
N ARG A 86 11.99 -6.71 20.67
CA ARG A 86 13.37 -7.17 20.81
C ARG A 86 13.92 -7.73 19.51
N ARG A 87 13.14 -8.56 18.82
CA ARG A 87 13.52 -9.13 17.52
C ARG A 87 13.66 -8.06 16.44
N ALA A 88 12.70 -7.13 16.35
CA ALA A 88 12.74 -6.04 15.39
C ALA A 88 13.99 -5.16 15.57
N LYS A 89 14.34 -4.82 16.81
CA LYS A 89 15.57 -4.08 17.11
C LYS A 89 16.85 -4.81 16.67
N GLN A 90 16.92 -6.11 16.92
CA GLN A 90 18.08 -6.93 16.55
C GLN A 90 18.16 -7.16 15.04
N GLY A 91 17.01 -7.22 14.37
CA GLY A 91 16.86 -7.41 12.93
C GLY A 91 16.92 -6.14 12.10
N GLN A 92 17.25 -5.00 12.71
CA GLN A 92 17.41 -3.74 11.98
C GLN A 92 18.54 -3.85 10.94
N TRP A 93 18.33 -3.18 9.82
CA TRP A 93 19.29 -3.12 8.72
C TRP A 93 19.35 -1.71 8.15
N ASP A 94 20.49 -1.39 7.56
CA ASP A 94 20.77 -0.08 6.97
C ASP A 94 20.66 -0.17 5.44
N GLY A 95 19.79 0.67 4.88
CA GLY A 95 19.51 0.75 3.45
C GLY A 95 20.75 1.03 2.61
N ASP A 96 21.68 1.84 3.12
CA ASP A 96 22.87 2.26 2.40
C ASP A 96 23.92 1.17 2.30
N THR A 97 24.09 0.39 3.37
CA THR A 97 25.20 -0.55 3.51
C THR A 97 24.81 -2.00 3.24
N TYR A 98 23.54 -2.36 3.43
CA TYR A 98 23.06 -3.72 3.21
C TYR A 98 22.77 -4.02 1.74
N LEU A 99 22.18 -3.06 1.01
CA LEU A 99 21.79 -3.27 -0.38
C LEU A 99 22.97 -3.02 -1.34
N PRO A 100 23.16 -3.87 -2.37
CA PRO A 100 24.27 -3.74 -3.31
C PRO A 100 24.00 -2.64 -4.36
N TRP A 101 23.98 -1.37 -3.93
CA TRP A 101 23.67 -0.23 -4.81
C TRP A 101 24.64 -0.03 -5.99
N ASN A 102 25.82 -0.65 -5.94
CA ASN A 102 26.78 -0.66 -7.06
C ASN A 102 26.37 -1.58 -8.22
N THR A 103 25.31 -2.38 -8.06
CA THR A 103 24.74 -3.19 -9.15
C THR A 103 24.30 -2.28 -10.30
N ASP A 104 24.78 -2.59 -11.51
CA ASP A 104 24.33 -1.92 -12.72
C ASP A 104 22.96 -2.49 -13.14
N VAL A 105 21.99 -1.60 -13.33
CA VAL A 105 20.61 -1.98 -13.65
C VAL A 105 20.26 -1.36 -14.98
N ASP A 106 20.21 -2.18 -16.03
CA ASP A 106 19.64 -1.82 -17.33
C ASP A 106 18.20 -2.38 -17.41
N PRO A 107 17.16 -1.53 -17.33
CA PRO A 107 15.77 -1.96 -17.40
C PRO A 107 15.36 -2.64 -18.70
N LEU A 108 16.17 -2.52 -19.76
CA LEU A 108 15.92 -3.09 -21.08
C LEU A 108 16.79 -4.32 -21.37
N ASN A 109 17.61 -4.76 -20.41
CA ASN A 109 18.46 -5.94 -20.56
C ASN A 109 17.61 -7.23 -20.64
N PRO A 110 17.65 -7.99 -21.75
CA PRO A 110 16.86 -9.22 -21.89
C PRO A 110 17.39 -10.39 -21.05
N GLU A 111 18.66 -10.37 -20.62
CA GLU A 111 19.27 -11.43 -19.81
C GLU A 111 18.93 -11.30 -18.33
N VAL A 112 18.67 -10.07 -17.87
CA VAL A 112 18.32 -9.76 -16.48
C VAL A 112 17.04 -8.92 -16.45
N PRO A 113 15.88 -9.51 -16.82
CA PRO A 113 14.65 -8.75 -16.92
C PRO A 113 14.09 -8.40 -15.53
N LEU A 114 13.53 -7.20 -15.42
CA LEU A 114 12.81 -6.74 -14.22
C LEU A 114 11.58 -7.62 -13.92
N ILE A 115 10.90 -8.10 -14.97
CA ILE A 115 9.79 -9.06 -14.92
C ILE A 115 9.86 -9.95 -16.17
N PRO A 116 9.45 -11.22 -16.11
CA PRO A 116 9.54 -12.13 -17.24
C PRO A 116 8.59 -11.73 -18.37
N LYS A 117 8.90 -12.11 -19.62
CA LYS A 117 8.01 -11.86 -20.78
C LYS A 117 6.60 -12.39 -20.56
N GLY A 118 6.47 -13.57 -19.95
CA GLY A 118 5.18 -14.20 -19.63
C GLY A 118 4.37 -13.53 -18.52
N PHE A 119 4.92 -12.51 -17.85
CA PHE A 119 4.16 -11.70 -16.89
C PHE A 119 3.02 -10.92 -17.57
N ILE A 120 3.19 -10.60 -18.86
CA ILE A 120 2.27 -9.82 -19.67
C ILE A 120 1.82 -10.70 -20.83
N ASN A 121 0.51 -10.82 -21.03
CA ASN A 121 -0.03 -11.59 -22.15
C ASN A 121 0.02 -10.78 -23.45
N PHE A 122 1.20 -10.67 -24.05
CA PHE A 122 1.38 -9.99 -25.33
C PHE A 122 0.68 -10.71 -26.49
N GLU A 123 0.44 -12.02 -26.41
CA GLU A 123 -0.34 -12.76 -27.41
C GLU A 123 -1.80 -12.28 -27.45
N ALA A 124 -2.41 -12.02 -26.29
CA ALA A 124 -3.74 -11.43 -26.22
C ALA A 124 -3.78 -10.03 -26.84
N ALA A 125 -2.73 -9.22 -26.64
CA ALA A 125 -2.64 -7.91 -27.29
C ALA A 125 -2.55 -8.04 -28.83
N GLU A 126 -1.78 -9.00 -29.33
CA GLU A 126 -1.68 -9.26 -30.78
C GLU A 126 -3.03 -9.72 -31.38
N GLN A 127 -3.79 -10.55 -30.66
CA GLN A 127 -5.14 -10.96 -31.07
C GLN A 127 -6.11 -9.77 -31.19
N LEU A 128 -5.89 -8.70 -30.43
CA LEU A 128 -6.62 -7.44 -30.51
C LEU A 128 -6.06 -6.48 -31.59
N GLY A 129 -5.08 -6.91 -32.38
CA GLY A 129 -4.45 -6.13 -33.44
C GLY A 129 -3.31 -5.22 -32.97
N ILE A 130 -2.87 -5.32 -31.71
CA ILE A 130 -1.78 -4.53 -31.15
C ILE A 130 -0.48 -5.33 -31.28
N LYS A 131 0.37 -4.95 -32.22
CA LYS A 131 1.69 -5.58 -32.43
C LYS A 131 2.79 -4.72 -31.83
N LEU A 132 3.54 -5.29 -30.89
CA LEU A 132 4.70 -4.66 -30.27
C LEU A 132 5.96 -5.42 -30.68
N SER A 133 6.95 -4.70 -31.19
CA SER A 133 8.31 -5.20 -31.37
C SER A 133 8.89 -5.67 -30.04
N GLU A 134 9.94 -6.49 -30.07
CA GLU A 134 10.58 -6.94 -28.83
C GLU A 134 11.11 -5.79 -27.97
N ARG A 135 11.54 -4.69 -28.61
CA ARG A 135 11.98 -3.50 -27.89
C ARG A 135 10.81 -2.80 -27.20
N GLU A 136 9.69 -2.61 -27.90
CA GLU A 136 8.47 -2.02 -27.32
C GLU A 136 7.90 -2.88 -26.18
N GLN A 137 7.96 -4.21 -26.30
CA GLN A 137 7.58 -5.12 -25.21
C GLN A 137 8.46 -4.89 -23.96
N ARG A 138 9.78 -4.75 -24.13
CA ARG A 138 10.70 -4.46 -23.02
C ARG A 138 10.47 -3.08 -22.42
N GLU A 139 10.23 -2.07 -23.24
CA GLU A 139 9.89 -0.72 -22.77
C GLU A 139 8.55 -0.70 -22.00
N PHE A 140 7.59 -1.53 -22.40
CA PHE A 140 6.34 -1.73 -21.68
C PHE A 140 6.57 -2.45 -20.34
N GLN A 141 7.36 -3.53 -20.31
CA GLN A 141 7.73 -4.21 -19.07
C GLN A 141 8.43 -3.28 -18.08
N TYR A 142 9.43 -2.52 -18.54
CA TYR A 142 10.09 -1.51 -17.73
C TYR A 142 9.09 -0.47 -17.19
N SER A 143 8.22 0.04 -18.05
CA SER A 143 7.20 1.02 -17.65
C SER A 143 6.22 0.47 -16.62
N LEU A 144 5.83 -0.80 -16.76
CA LEU A 144 4.94 -1.49 -15.82
C LEU A 144 5.63 -1.72 -14.47
N THR A 145 6.88 -2.21 -14.46
CA THR A 145 7.62 -2.41 -13.21
C THR A 145 7.85 -1.09 -12.49
N ALA A 146 8.30 -0.05 -13.21
CA ALA A 146 8.47 1.29 -12.62
C ALA A 146 7.15 1.83 -12.06
N TRP A 147 6.01 1.57 -12.72
CA TRP A 147 4.69 1.92 -12.21
C TRP A 147 4.35 1.16 -10.93
N MET A 148 4.54 -0.16 -10.90
CA MET A 148 4.29 -1.00 -9.71
C MET A 148 5.13 -0.53 -8.52
N LEU A 149 6.44 -0.34 -8.71
CA LEU A 149 7.35 0.12 -7.67
C LEU A 149 7.02 1.54 -7.20
N SER A 150 6.53 2.41 -8.09
CA SER A 150 6.01 3.72 -7.68
C SER A 150 4.79 3.56 -6.76
N GLN A 151 3.88 2.64 -7.05
CA GLN A 151 2.72 2.39 -6.18
C GLN A 151 3.14 1.80 -4.83
N PHE A 152 4.17 0.93 -4.81
CA PHE A 152 4.77 0.43 -3.57
C PHE A 152 5.29 1.61 -2.74
N LEU A 153 6.17 2.45 -3.30
CA LEU A 153 6.66 3.66 -2.64
C LEU A 153 5.54 4.52 -2.03
N HIS A 154 4.46 4.79 -2.78
CA HIS A 154 3.33 5.57 -2.27
C HIS A 154 2.58 4.85 -1.14
N GLY A 155 2.46 3.53 -1.24
CA GLY A 155 1.93 2.67 -0.19
C GLY A 155 2.77 2.76 1.08
N GLU A 156 4.08 2.59 0.98
CA GLU A 156 5.05 2.69 2.10
C GLU A 156 5.00 4.07 2.77
N GLN A 157 4.82 5.14 2.00
CA GLN A 157 4.63 6.47 2.58
C GLN A 157 3.32 6.57 3.37
N GLY A 158 2.24 5.95 2.87
CA GLY A 158 1.00 5.81 3.61
C GLY A 158 1.19 4.99 4.90
N ALA A 159 1.90 3.87 4.80
CA ALA A 159 2.24 2.98 5.90
C ALA A 159 3.00 3.71 7.00
N LEU A 160 4.02 4.48 6.62
CA LEU A 160 4.81 5.30 7.54
C LEU A 160 3.93 6.19 8.41
N PHE A 161 3.00 6.93 7.80
CA PHE A 161 2.13 7.82 8.55
C PHE A 161 1.05 7.07 9.35
N ALA A 162 0.54 5.96 8.82
CA ALA A 162 -0.41 5.12 9.53
C ALA A 162 0.23 4.48 10.77
N ALA A 163 1.43 3.93 10.65
CA ALA A 163 2.23 3.37 11.75
C ALA A 163 2.49 4.43 12.84
N ALA A 164 2.78 5.68 12.46
CA ALA A 164 2.95 6.77 13.41
C ALA A 164 1.65 7.04 14.19
N GLN A 165 0.51 7.14 13.51
CA GLN A 165 -0.78 7.36 14.17
C GLN A 165 -1.21 6.17 15.05
N VAL A 166 -0.96 4.95 14.58
CA VAL A 166 -1.21 3.72 15.34
C VAL A 166 -0.36 3.70 16.61
N THR A 167 0.92 4.07 16.52
CA THR A 167 1.81 4.15 17.69
C THR A 167 1.31 5.15 18.74
N GLU A 168 0.79 6.30 18.29
CA GLU A 168 0.18 7.29 19.19
C GLU A 168 -1.09 6.74 19.87
N ALA A 169 -1.91 5.99 19.14
CA ALA A 169 -3.27 5.64 19.55
C ALA A 169 -3.41 4.25 20.21
N VAL A 170 -2.47 3.33 20.00
CA VAL A 170 -2.50 1.98 20.61
C VAL A 170 -2.48 2.07 22.13
N GLN A 171 -3.30 1.23 22.78
CA GLN A 171 -3.56 1.30 24.23
C GLN A 171 -2.59 0.45 25.07
N PHE A 172 -1.92 -0.54 24.44
CA PHE A 172 -0.90 -1.35 25.10
C PHE A 172 0.47 -0.64 25.01
N PHE A 173 1.17 -0.54 26.13
CA PHE A 173 2.45 0.17 26.19
C PHE A 173 3.56 -0.57 25.43
N ASP A 174 3.64 -1.89 25.55
CA ASP A 174 4.60 -2.70 24.77
C ASP A 174 4.32 -2.59 23.25
N GLY A 175 3.05 -2.39 22.89
CA GLY A 175 2.63 -2.14 21.51
C GLY A 175 3.17 -0.84 20.93
N LYS A 176 3.42 0.18 21.76
CA LYS A 176 4.04 1.44 21.31
C LYS A 176 5.51 1.25 20.96
N TYR A 177 6.23 0.40 21.69
CA TYR A 177 7.62 0.10 21.37
C TYR A 177 7.77 -0.60 20.03
N TYR A 178 6.91 -1.59 19.77
CA TYR A 178 6.90 -2.23 18.45
C TYR A 178 6.43 -1.28 17.35
N GLY A 179 5.36 -0.51 17.57
CA GLY A 179 4.89 0.47 16.60
C GLY A 179 5.98 1.47 16.19
N ALA A 180 6.82 1.91 17.14
CA ALA A 180 7.96 2.76 16.84
C ALA A 180 9.02 2.08 15.94
N THR A 181 9.22 0.77 16.06
CA THR A 181 10.08 0.04 15.12
C THR A 181 9.47 -0.03 13.73
N GLN A 182 8.15 -0.23 13.62
CA GLN A 182 7.48 -0.21 12.33
C GLN A 182 7.60 1.16 11.65
N VAL A 183 7.41 2.27 12.39
CA VAL A 183 7.61 3.62 11.84
C VAL A 183 9.01 3.80 11.22
N MET A 184 10.04 3.24 11.86
CA MET A 184 11.39 3.26 11.29
C MET A 184 11.47 2.38 10.03
N ASP A 185 10.93 1.16 10.09
CA ASP A 185 10.94 0.21 8.97
C ASP A 185 10.26 0.83 7.73
N GLU A 186 9.09 1.45 7.86
CA GLU A 186 8.40 2.11 6.73
C GLU A 186 9.15 3.34 6.20
N ALA A 187 9.84 4.08 7.07
CA ALA A 187 10.68 5.19 6.63
C ALA A 187 11.83 4.70 5.73
N ARG A 188 12.43 3.57 6.11
CA ARG A 188 13.47 2.90 5.33
C ARG A 188 12.90 2.29 4.05
N HIS A 189 11.68 1.76 4.06
CA HIS A 189 11.02 1.27 2.83
C HIS A 189 10.84 2.39 1.81
N VAL A 190 10.31 3.55 2.25
CA VAL A 190 10.21 4.76 1.42
C VAL A 190 11.57 5.15 0.86
N GLU A 191 12.61 5.17 1.70
CA GLU A 191 13.98 5.51 1.29
C GLU A 191 14.49 4.59 0.18
N VAL A 192 14.46 3.27 0.38
CA VAL A 192 15.07 2.31 -0.56
C VAL A 192 14.27 2.20 -1.87
N PHE A 193 12.93 2.22 -1.82
CA PHE A 193 12.13 2.22 -3.04
C PHE A 193 12.31 3.52 -3.83
N HIS A 194 12.34 4.68 -3.16
CA HIS A 194 12.58 5.95 -3.81
C HIS A 194 13.96 5.98 -4.47
N ARG A 195 15.01 5.56 -3.76
CA ARG A 195 16.37 5.48 -4.32
C ARG A 195 16.45 4.54 -5.52
N TYR A 196 15.79 3.39 -5.49
CA TYR A 196 15.77 2.46 -6.62
C TYR A 196 15.07 3.10 -7.84
N LEU A 197 13.91 3.73 -7.63
CA LEU A 197 13.17 4.44 -8.68
C LEU A 197 13.94 5.61 -9.29
N ASP A 198 14.68 6.37 -8.47
CA ASP A 198 15.45 7.54 -8.88
C ASP A 198 16.76 7.12 -9.59
N THR A 199 17.55 6.26 -8.95
CA THR A 199 18.93 5.97 -9.40
C THR A 199 19.05 4.81 -10.38
N LYS A 200 18.09 3.87 -10.39
CA LYS A 200 18.13 2.67 -11.25
C LYS A 200 17.10 2.72 -12.36
N LEU A 201 15.87 3.12 -12.02
CA LEU A 201 14.81 3.22 -13.03
C LEU A 201 14.65 4.62 -13.61
N ASN A 202 15.17 5.67 -12.97
CA ASN A 202 14.97 7.08 -13.36
C ASN A 202 13.52 7.39 -13.80
N LYS A 203 12.54 6.83 -13.08
CA LYS A 203 11.12 6.91 -13.45
C LYS A 203 10.22 6.73 -12.25
N LEU A 204 9.47 7.77 -11.93
CA LEU A 204 8.48 7.79 -10.86
C LEU A 204 7.10 8.15 -11.42
N TYR A 205 6.10 7.31 -11.14
CA TYR A 205 4.71 7.57 -11.48
C TYR A 205 3.95 8.14 -10.30
N GLN A 206 2.89 8.90 -10.59
CA GLN A 206 1.96 9.39 -9.58
C GLN A 206 1.22 8.24 -8.90
N VAL A 207 0.76 8.49 -7.67
CA VAL A 207 -0.12 7.57 -6.95
C VAL A 207 -1.40 7.31 -7.75
N ASN A 208 -1.85 6.07 -7.77
CA ASN A 208 -3.11 5.69 -8.37
C ASN A 208 -4.29 6.19 -7.49
N ASP A 209 -5.43 6.45 -8.10
CA ASP A 209 -6.55 7.11 -7.40
C ASP A 209 -7.19 6.20 -6.33
N ASN A 210 -7.14 4.87 -6.53
CA ASN A 210 -7.66 3.87 -5.60
C ASN A 210 -6.82 3.78 -4.32
N LEU A 211 -5.50 3.65 -4.46
CA LEU A 211 -4.53 3.63 -3.37
C LEU A 211 -4.60 4.93 -2.58
N PHE A 212 -4.64 6.08 -3.26
CA PHE A 212 -4.84 7.35 -2.60
C PHE A 212 -6.15 7.37 -1.80
N THR A 213 -7.25 6.86 -2.36
CA THR A 213 -8.55 6.80 -1.67
C THR A 213 -8.47 5.95 -0.39
N ILE A 214 -7.82 4.79 -0.45
CA ILE A 214 -7.64 3.90 0.70
C ILE A 214 -6.81 4.60 1.78
N ILE A 215 -5.67 5.20 1.40
CA ILE A 215 -4.80 5.94 2.33
C ILE A 215 -5.56 7.11 2.95
N ASP A 216 -6.25 7.93 2.14
CA ASP A 216 -6.99 9.11 2.62
C ASP A 216 -8.11 8.72 3.59
N ALA A 217 -8.80 7.61 3.33
CA ALA A 217 -9.82 7.06 4.22
C ALA A 217 -9.23 6.62 5.56
N LEU A 218 -8.15 5.82 5.51
CA LEU A 218 -7.49 5.30 6.70
C LEU A 218 -6.94 6.41 7.58
N MET A 219 -6.23 7.36 6.97
CA MET A 219 -5.59 8.48 7.64
C MET A 219 -6.59 9.47 8.26
N SER A 220 -7.80 9.53 7.71
CA SER A 220 -8.89 10.39 8.20
C SER A 220 -9.83 9.71 9.20
N ASP A 221 -9.78 8.38 9.36
CA ASP A 221 -10.54 7.71 10.41
C ASP A 221 -10.01 8.19 11.78
N GLY A 222 -10.81 8.11 12.83
CA GLY A 222 -10.38 8.47 14.17
C GLY A 222 -10.30 7.30 15.15
N ARG A 223 -10.86 6.17 14.76
CA ARG A 223 -10.91 4.97 15.58
C ARG A 223 -9.61 4.21 15.41
N TRP A 224 -8.85 4.08 16.48
CA TRP A 224 -7.53 3.47 16.44
C TRP A 224 -7.58 2.01 15.97
N ASP A 225 -8.61 1.26 16.39
CA ASP A 225 -8.81 -0.14 16.05
C ASP A 225 -9.12 -0.32 14.54
N MET A 226 -9.87 0.60 13.94
CA MET A 226 -10.09 0.63 12.49
C MET A 226 -8.84 1.00 11.72
N LYS A 227 -8.05 1.96 12.21
CA LYS A 227 -6.74 2.27 11.61
C LYS A 227 -5.83 1.06 11.66
N PHE A 228 -5.80 0.40 12.80
CA PHE A 228 -4.98 -0.77 13.03
C PHE A 228 -5.39 -1.92 12.11
N LEU A 229 -6.68 -2.25 12.04
CA LEU A 229 -7.23 -3.27 11.15
C LEU A 229 -6.97 -2.94 9.67
N GLY A 230 -7.29 -1.72 9.26
CA GLY A 230 -7.13 -1.28 7.87
C GLY A 230 -5.67 -1.26 7.44
N MET A 231 -4.76 -0.78 8.27
CA MET A 231 -3.34 -0.77 7.95
C MET A 231 -2.75 -2.18 8.05
N GLN A 232 -2.71 -2.74 9.26
CA GLN A 232 -1.87 -3.89 9.62
C GLN A 232 -2.38 -5.23 9.07
N ILE A 233 -3.68 -5.34 8.76
CA ILE A 233 -4.25 -6.58 8.23
C ILE A 233 -4.59 -6.44 6.74
N MET A 234 -5.27 -5.36 6.35
CA MET A 234 -5.71 -5.22 4.96
C MET A 234 -4.59 -4.71 4.04
N ILE A 235 -3.94 -3.59 4.39
CA ILE A 235 -2.90 -3.00 3.53
C ILE A 235 -1.62 -3.83 3.58
N GLU A 236 -1.06 -4.11 4.76
CA GLU A 236 0.19 -4.89 4.84
C GLU A 236 0.03 -6.30 4.27
N GLY A 237 -1.11 -6.95 4.51
CA GLY A 237 -1.40 -8.28 3.96
C GLY A 237 -1.42 -8.30 2.43
N LEU A 238 -2.00 -7.27 1.81
CA LEU A 238 -1.99 -7.10 0.35
C LEU A 238 -0.61 -6.71 -0.16
N ALA A 239 0.10 -5.84 0.54
CA ALA A 239 1.47 -5.40 0.22
C ALA A 239 2.42 -6.59 0.21
N LEU A 240 2.42 -7.41 1.27
CA LEU A 240 3.21 -8.63 1.38
C LEU A 240 2.97 -9.59 0.19
N GLY A 241 1.71 -9.75 -0.23
CA GLY A 241 1.36 -10.53 -1.42
C GLY A 241 1.93 -9.94 -2.71
N ALA A 242 1.82 -8.61 -2.88
CA ALA A 242 2.31 -7.90 -4.06
C ALA A 242 3.85 -7.91 -4.14
N PHE A 243 4.54 -7.66 -3.03
CA PHE A 243 6.01 -7.75 -2.93
C PHE A 243 6.47 -9.17 -3.19
N GLY A 244 5.83 -10.16 -2.57
CA GLY A 244 6.12 -11.57 -2.75
C GLY A 244 5.98 -12.00 -4.21
N MET A 245 4.94 -11.55 -4.90
CA MET A 245 4.74 -11.82 -6.33
C MET A 245 5.88 -11.22 -7.17
N LEU A 246 6.22 -9.95 -6.97
CA LEU A 246 7.30 -9.33 -7.73
C LEU A 246 8.66 -9.97 -7.42
N TYR A 247 8.92 -10.32 -6.16
CA TYR A 247 10.13 -11.03 -5.71
C TYR A 247 10.29 -12.39 -6.39
N GLN A 248 9.19 -13.14 -6.55
CA GLN A 248 9.20 -14.44 -7.22
C GLN A 248 9.49 -14.34 -8.72
N HIS A 249 9.19 -13.21 -9.35
CA HIS A 249 9.26 -13.06 -10.80
C HIS A 249 10.45 -12.21 -11.27
N THR A 250 10.90 -11.25 -10.49
CA THR A 250 12.07 -10.45 -10.85
C THR A 250 13.33 -11.30 -10.91
N SER A 251 14.13 -11.04 -11.94
CA SER A 251 15.48 -11.58 -12.09
C SER A 251 16.55 -10.54 -11.80
N GLU A 252 16.17 -9.28 -11.53
CA GLU A 252 17.10 -8.20 -11.22
C GLU A 252 17.63 -8.35 -9.78
N PRO A 253 18.94 -8.60 -9.57
CA PRO A 253 19.49 -8.94 -8.26
C PRO A 253 19.29 -7.90 -7.16
N LEU A 254 19.46 -6.61 -7.46
CA LEU A 254 19.32 -5.55 -6.46
C LEU A 254 17.87 -5.43 -6.00
N LEU A 255 16.92 -5.40 -6.94
CA LEU A 255 15.49 -5.39 -6.63
C LEU A 255 15.07 -6.62 -5.84
N LYS A 256 15.66 -7.79 -6.14
CA LYS A 256 15.35 -9.02 -5.44
C LYS A 256 15.78 -8.99 -3.98
N GLU A 257 16.98 -8.52 -3.68
CA GLU A 257 17.43 -8.34 -2.29
C GLU A 257 16.66 -7.22 -1.58
N LEU A 258 16.33 -6.11 -2.27
CA LEU A 258 15.49 -5.06 -1.71
C LEU A 258 14.14 -5.61 -1.26
N LEU A 259 13.42 -6.30 -2.16
CA LEU A 259 12.10 -6.87 -1.85
C LEU A 259 12.17 -7.91 -0.74
N LYS A 260 13.21 -8.74 -0.70
CA LYS A 260 13.42 -9.73 0.36
C LYS A 260 13.51 -9.08 1.75
N MET A 261 14.25 -7.98 1.86
CA MET A 261 14.40 -7.28 3.13
C MET A 261 13.09 -6.61 3.56
N VAL A 262 12.40 -5.94 2.65
CA VAL A 262 11.07 -5.36 2.91
C VAL A 262 10.08 -6.45 3.34
N ILE A 263 10.00 -7.58 2.63
CA ILE A 263 9.13 -8.72 2.96
C ILE A 263 9.42 -9.27 4.37
N GLN A 264 10.69 -9.29 4.79
CA GLN A 264 11.06 -9.74 6.13
C GLN A 264 10.54 -8.80 7.22
N ASP A 265 10.45 -7.51 6.94
CA ASP A 265 9.89 -6.49 7.83
C ASP A 265 8.36 -6.61 7.86
N GLU A 266 7.72 -6.70 6.69
CA GLU A 266 6.27 -6.86 6.56
C GLU A 266 5.71 -8.10 7.26
N ALA A 267 6.44 -9.21 7.24
CA ALA A 267 6.04 -10.41 7.96
C ALA A 267 5.91 -10.16 9.48
N ARG A 268 6.72 -9.26 10.04
CA ARG A 268 6.61 -8.87 11.45
C ARG A 268 5.46 -7.89 11.65
N HIS A 269 5.25 -6.93 10.73
CA HIS A 269 4.15 -5.96 10.79
C HIS A 269 2.79 -6.67 10.82
N VAL A 270 2.59 -7.66 9.94
CA VAL A 270 1.39 -8.49 9.94
C VAL A 270 1.22 -9.24 11.27
N HIS A 271 2.30 -9.78 11.84
CA HIS A 271 2.22 -10.47 13.13
C HIS A 271 1.81 -9.52 14.27
N TYR A 272 2.35 -8.30 14.28
CA TYR A 272 1.92 -7.24 15.20
C TYR A 272 0.43 -6.89 15.01
N GLY A 273 0.01 -6.77 13.75
CA GLY A 273 -1.38 -6.73 13.29
C GLY A 273 -2.29 -7.69 14.05
N VAL A 274 -1.94 -8.98 13.96
CA VAL A 274 -2.69 -10.08 14.55
C VAL A 274 -2.70 -10.01 16.07
N LEU A 275 -1.57 -9.72 16.71
CA LEU A 275 -1.48 -9.70 18.18
C LEU A 275 -2.35 -8.60 18.79
N ALA A 276 -2.25 -7.37 18.29
CA ALA A 276 -3.00 -6.23 18.81
C ALA A 276 -4.52 -6.38 18.63
N LEU A 277 -4.97 -6.92 17.49
CA LEU A 277 -6.40 -7.08 17.23
C LEU A 277 -6.99 -8.30 17.94
N ARG A 278 -6.20 -9.35 18.17
CA ARG A 278 -6.67 -10.59 18.81
C ARG A 278 -7.28 -10.32 20.19
N GLU A 279 -6.62 -9.50 20.99
CA GLU A 279 -7.07 -9.17 22.34
C GLU A 279 -8.24 -8.19 22.30
N HIS A 280 -8.09 -7.07 21.59
CA HIS A 280 -9.11 -6.04 21.45
C HIS A 280 -10.46 -6.58 20.92
N ILE A 281 -10.44 -7.39 19.85
CA ILE A 281 -11.67 -7.96 19.29
C ILE A 281 -12.34 -8.91 20.28
N LYS A 282 -11.58 -9.64 21.09
CA LYS A 282 -12.12 -10.63 22.03
C LYS A 282 -12.68 -9.98 23.29
N THR A 283 -12.02 -8.97 23.84
CA THR A 283 -12.33 -8.44 25.19
C THR A 283 -13.04 -7.10 25.18
N GLU A 284 -12.72 -6.21 24.24
CA GLU A 284 -13.15 -4.80 24.32
C GLU A 284 -14.31 -4.45 23.37
N LEU A 285 -14.52 -5.21 22.30
CA LEU A 285 -15.59 -4.94 21.35
C LEU A 285 -16.92 -5.62 21.73
N SER A 286 -18.02 -4.86 21.64
CA SER A 286 -19.37 -5.44 21.68
C SER A 286 -19.63 -6.34 20.48
N GLU A 287 -20.63 -7.24 20.56
CA GLU A 287 -21.03 -8.10 19.44
C GLU A 287 -21.40 -7.29 18.18
N LYS A 288 -22.02 -6.13 18.37
CA LYS A 288 -22.38 -5.22 17.29
C LYS A 288 -21.16 -4.57 16.63
N GLU A 289 -20.15 -4.19 17.40
CA GLU A 289 -18.91 -3.64 16.87
C GLU A 289 -18.10 -4.72 16.15
N ARG A 290 -18.06 -5.94 16.69
CA ARG A 290 -17.43 -7.09 16.01
C ARG A 290 -18.06 -7.39 14.65
N HIS A 291 -19.37 -7.23 14.49
CA HIS A 291 -20.05 -7.39 13.20
C HIS A 291 -19.80 -6.23 12.22
N GLU A 292 -19.37 -5.06 12.71
CA GLU A 292 -19.03 -3.90 11.88
C GLU A 292 -17.58 -3.96 11.37
N ARG A 293 -16.71 -4.73 12.03
CA ARG A 293 -15.30 -4.95 11.66
C ARG A 293 -15.18 -6.12 10.68
#